data_AF-A0A7U3ZM44-F1
#
_entry.id   AF-A0A7U3ZM44-F1
#
_cell.length_a   1.000
_cell.length_b   1.000
_cell.length_c   1.000
_cell.angle_alpha   90.00
_cell.angle_beta   90.00
_cell.angle_gamma   90.00
#
_symmetry.space_group_name_H-M   'P 1'
#
loop_
_entity.id
_entity.type
_entity.pdbx_description
1 polymer ?
#
loop_
_entity_poly.entity_id
_entity_poly.type
_entity_poly.pdbx_seq_one_letter_code
_entity_poly.pdbx_strand_id
1 'polypeptide(L)'
;MLYIDKTLQFVNRLFVTRHSFIRHSVNRLSLDILIASFAALLAGFVDSIVGGGGLVQVPALFILFPHFSVSQVIGTNRFASFVGTSVAGYQYARKVEVPWRVVCITASGTAVMSFLGATIASHLKAEVLKPLILFLMTAIAVYSFSNKTLGQYERVSVSVVRLQWYALLIGMAMGFYNGFVGPGTGSLLVFGFVSIMGYQFLRASAVAKVINVVADVASLAFFIWKGYVEFDIAFPMMACNVLGAYLGSRLAILRGNTFIRKVFLIVIFGLILRFGYDVWRLLS
;
A
#
# COMPACT_ATOMS: atom_id res chain seq x y z
N MET A 1 -59.62 20.83 -19.44
CA MET A 1 -59.14 19.43 -19.28
C MET A 1 -57.76 19.18 -19.91
N LEU A 2 -57.38 19.83 -21.03
CA LEU A 2 -56.07 19.63 -21.69
C LEU A 2 -54.81 20.15 -20.94
N TYR A 3 -54.95 21.07 -19.99
CA TYR A 3 -53.78 21.68 -19.32
C TYR A 3 -53.19 20.81 -18.19
N ILE A 4 -54.02 20.00 -17.51
CA ILE A 4 -53.61 19.13 -16.39
C ILE A 4 -52.73 17.96 -16.90
N ASP A 5 -53.02 17.48 -18.10
CA ASP A 5 -52.35 16.31 -18.71
C ASP A 5 -50.89 16.61 -19.08
N LYS A 6 -50.59 17.83 -19.57
CA LYS A 6 -49.22 18.27 -19.86
C LYS A 6 -48.36 18.42 -18.61
N THR A 7 -48.95 18.88 -17.50
CA THR A 7 -48.24 19.01 -16.22
C THR A 7 -47.91 17.64 -15.62
N LEU A 8 -48.85 16.69 -15.68
CA LEU A 8 -48.63 15.31 -15.26
C LEU A 8 -47.57 14.59 -16.11
N GLN A 9 -47.57 14.77 -17.43
CA GLN A 9 -46.52 14.21 -18.30
C GLN A 9 -45.13 14.81 -18.04
N PHE A 10 -45.05 16.10 -17.69
CA PHE A 10 -43.79 16.75 -17.33
C PHE A 10 -43.24 16.26 -15.98
N VAL A 11 -44.10 16.12 -14.97
CA VAL A 11 -43.73 15.54 -13.67
C VAL A 11 -43.32 14.07 -13.82
N ASN A 12 -44.04 13.28 -14.62
CA ASN A 12 -43.66 11.89 -14.90
C ASN A 12 -42.34 11.79 -15.65
N ARG A 13 -42.07 12.67 -16.63
CA ARG A 13 -40.76 12.74 -17.29
C ARG A 13 -39.64 13.07 -16.31
N LEU A 14 -39.83 14.05 -15.42
CA LEU A 14 -38.86 14.40 -14.38
C LEU A 14 -38.61 13.25 -13.39
N PHE A 15 -39.65 12.51 -12.99
CA PHE A 15 -39.50 11.33 -12.14
C PHE A 15 -38.75 10.19 -12.85
N VAL A 16 -39.06 9.93 -14.13
CA VAL A 16 -38.40 8.89 -14.94
C VAL A 16 -36.94 9.22 -15.23
N THR A 17 -36.59 10.46 -15.59
CA THR A 17 -35.18 10.86 -15.76
C THR A 17 -34.41 10.86 -14.45
N ARG A 18 -35.04 11.22 -13.33
CA ARG A 18 -34.38 11.15 -12.01
C ARG A 18 -34.14 9.70 -11.59
N HIS A 19 -35.09 8.79 -11.84
CA HIS A 19 -34.91 7.37 -11.55
C HIS A 19 -33.85 6.71 -12.44
N SER A 20 -33.80 7.05 -13.74
CA SER A 20 -32.78 6.51 -14.65
C SER A 20 -31.39 7.06 -14.35
N PHE A 21 -31.27 8.32 -13.94
CA PHE A 21 -30.02 8.95 -13.51
C PHE A 21 -29.50 8.36 -12.20
N ILE A 22 -30.37 8.20 -11.18
CA ILE A 22 -30.00 7.53 -9.92
C ILE A 22 -29.57 6.09 -10.20
N ARG A 23 -30.28 5.36 -11.05
CA ARG A 23 -29.92 3.99 -11.43
C ARG A 23 -28.60 3.90 -12.17
N HIS A 24 -28.32 4.83 -13.09
CA HIS A 24 -27.02 4.92 -13.77
C HIS A 24 -25.88 5.26 -12.81
N SER A 25 -26.09 6.19 -11.87
CA SER A 25 -25.11 6.57 -10.86
C SER A 25 -24.79 5.42 -9.90
N VAL A 26 -25.81 4.68 -9.44
CA VAL A 26 -25.66 3.50 -8.57
C VAL A 26 -24.97 2.34 -9.30
N ASN A 27 -25.32 2.10 -10.57
CA ASN A 27 -24.67 1.06 -11.37
C ASN A 27 -23.19 1.37 -11.62
N ARG A 28 -22.85 2.65 -11.86
CA ARG A 28 -21.46 3.08 -12.03
C ARG A 28 -20.65 2.90 -10.75
N LEU A 29 -21.18 3.33 -9.61
CA LEU A 29 -20.51 3.16 -8.32
C LEU A 29 -20.27 1.67 -7.99
N SER A 30 -21.25 0.81 -8.28
CA SER A 30 -21.11 -0.64 -8.07
C SER A 30 -20.02 -1.25 -8.95
N LEU A 31 -19.90 -0.80 -10.20
CA LEU A 31 -18.83 -1.21 -11.12
C LEU A 31 -17.46 -0.74 -10.62
N ASP A 32 -17.35 0.52 -10.18
CA ASP A 32 -16.10 1.10 -9.68
C ASP A 32 -15.59 0.33 -8.44
N ILE A 33 -16.49 -0.02 -7.51
CA ILE A 33 -16.18 -0.85 -6.35
C ILE A 33 -15.71 -2.25 -6.77
N LEU A 34 -16.33 -2.87 -7.77
CA LEU A 34 -15.93 -4.17 -8.27
C LEU A 34 -14.53 -4.14 -8.88
N ILE A 35 -14.22 -3.13 -9.70
CA ILE A 35 -12.90 -2.95 -10.31
C ILE A 35 -11.85 -2.66 -9.22
N ALA A 36 -12.17 -1.79 -8.25
CA ALA A 36 -11.30 -1.50 -7.12
C ALA A 36 -11.01 -2.75 -6.27
N SER A 37 -12.02 -3.61 -6.07
CA SER A 37 -11.90 -4.87 -5.34
C SER A 37 -11.02 -5.88 -6.09
N PHE A 38 -11.16 -5.97 -7.42
CA PHE A 38 -10.27 -6.80 -8.23
C PHE A 38 -8.82 -6.27 -8.20
N ALA A 39 -8.62 -4.96 -8.28
CA ALA A 39 -7.31 -4.33 -8.09
C ALA A 39 -6.76 -4.63 -6.68
N ALA A 40 -7.60 -4.63 -5.65
CA ALA A 40 -7.22 -4.97 -4.29
C ALA A 40 -6.79 -6.44 -4.15
N LEU A 41 -7.40 -7.37 -4.89
CA LEU A 41 -6.97 -8.77 -4.96
C LEU A 41 -5.55 -8.89 -5.54
N LEU A 42 -5.31 -8.28 -6.70
CA LEU A 42 -3.98 -8.28 -7.33
C LEU A 42 -2.93 -7.59 -6.45
N ALA A 43 -3.32 -6.49 -5.83
CA ALA A 43 -2.50 -5.76 -4.88
C ALA A 43 -2.14 -6.64 -3.67
N GLY A 44 -3.09 -7.33 -3.06
CA GLY A 44 -2.85 -8.24 -1.93
C GLY A 44 -1.91 -9.38 -2.33
N PHE A 45 -2.10 -9.94 -3.53
CA PHE A 45 -1.23 -10.98 -4.08
C PHE A 45 0.22 -10.51 -4.21
N VAL A 46 0.47 -9.39 -4.91
CA VAL A 46 1.82 -8.84 -5.08
C VAL A 46 2.40 -8.38 -3.74
N ASP A 47 1.59 -7.71 -2.91
CA ASP A 47 2.02 -7.22 -1.62
C ASP A 47 2.53 -8.36 -0.74
N SER A 48 1.77 -9.43 -0.61
CA SER A 48 2.14 -10.56 0.23
C SER A 48 3.43 -11.27 -0.21
N ILE A 49 3.85 -11.11 -1.47
CA ILE A 49 5.09 -11.70 -1.99
C ILE A 49 6.30 -10.80 -1.65
N VAL A 50 6.27 -9.52 -2.02
CA VAL A 50 7.45 -8.62 -1.94
C VAL A 50 7.18 -7.24 -1.37
N GLY A 51 5.93 -6.97 -0.98
CA GLY A 51 5.47 -5.61 -0.68
C GLY A 51 5.20 -4.82 -1.96
N GLY A 52 4.24 -3.91 -1.91
CA GLY A 52 3.94 -3.01 -3.03
C GLY A 52 2.48 -3.00 -3.49
N GLY A 53 1.54 -3.60 -2.75
CA GLY A 53 0.13 -3.62 -3.15
C GLY A 53 -0.48 -2.22 -3.29
N GLY A 54 -0.04 -1.26 -2.48
CA GLY A 54 -0.44 0.13 -2.61
C GLY A 54 -0.13 0.74 -3.97
N LEU A 55 0.85 0.23 -4.71
CA LEU A 55 1.15 0.69 -6.07
C LEU A 55 0.09 0.29 -7.07
N VAL A 56 -0.70 -0.75 -6.79
CA VAL A 56 -1.81 -1.16 -7.63
C VAL A 56 -3.09 -0.47 -7.13
N GLN A 57 -3.36 -0.50 -5.82
CA GLN A 57 -4.60 0.05 -5.24
C GLN A 57 -4.68 1.58 -5.31
N VAL A 58 -3.60 2.31 -4.98
CA VAL A 58 -3.64 3.78 -4.94
C VAL A 58 -3.95 4.42 -6.30
N PRO A 59 -3.28 4.09 -7.43
CA PRO A 59 -3.71 4.62 -8.73
C PRO A 59 -5.11 4.16 -9.12
N ALA A 60 -5.49 2.92 -8.82
CA ALA A 60 -6.84 2.45 -9.12
C ALA A 60 -7.88 3.32 -8.40
N LEU A 61 -7.67 3.61 -7.11
CA LEU A 61 -8.53 4.51 -6.34
C LEU A 61 -8.52 5.95 -6.88
N PHE A 62 -7.37 6.50 -7.29
CA PHE A 62 -7.34 7.84 -7.90
C PHE A 62 -8.09 7.92 -9.23
N ILE A 63 -8.06 6.86 -10.03
CA ILE A 63 -8.74 6.81 -11.33
C ILE A 63 -10.25 6.61 -11.15
N LEU A 64 -10.64 5.70 -10.25
CA LEU A 64 -12.04 5.32 -10.04
C LEU A 64 -12.79 6.35 -9.16
N PHE A 65 -12.10 6.95 -8.20
CA PHE A 65 -12.66 7.93 -7.26
C PHE A 65 -11.91 9.26 -7.31
N PRO A 66 -11.97 10.01 -8.44
CA PRO A 66 -11.20 11.24 -8.63
C PRO A 66 -11.63 12.39 -7.71
N HIS A 67 -12.79 12.27 -7.05
CA HIS A 67 -13.33 13.22 -6.09
C HIS A 67 -12.76 13.02 -4.67
N PHE A 68 -12.07 11.91 -4.41
CA PHE A 68 -11.45 11.68 -3.11
C PHE A 68 -10.21 12.55 -2.92
N SER A 69 -10.07 13.07 -1.70
CA SER A 69 -8.82 13.69 -1.28
C SER A 69 -7.69 12.65 -1.21
N VAL A 70 -6.45 13.11 -1.29
CA VAL A 70 -5.26 12.24 -1.19
C VAL A 70 -5.28 11.44 0.13
N SER A 71 -5.68 12.08 1.23
CA SER A 71 -5.79 11.42 2.54
C SER A 71 -6.87 10.33 2.55
N GLN A 72 -8.02 10.55 1.89
CA GLN A 72 -9.07 9.54 1.75
C GLN A 72 -8.60 8.32 0.95
N VAL A 73 -7.90 8.54 -0.17
CA VAL A 73 -7.33 7.45 -0.98
C VAL A 73 -6.33 6.62 -0.18
N ILE A 74 -5.39 7.29 0.50
CA ILE A 74 -4.36 6.61 1.30
C ILE A 74 -4.99 5.86 2.49
N GLY A 75 -5.90 6.51 3.22
CA GLY A 75 -6.60 5.91 4.36
C GLY A 75 -7.43 4.68 3.97
N THR A 76 -8.22 4.78 2.90
CA THR A 76 -9.02 3.68 2.36
C THR A 76 -8.14 2.50 1.90
N ASN A 77 -7.05 2.77 1.18
CA ASN A 77 -6.08 1.76 0.76
C ASN A 77 -5.43 1.04 1.96
N ARG A 78 -5.09 1.76 3.03
CA ARG A 78 -4.53 1.15 4.25
C ARG A 78 -5.53 0.25 4.93
N PHE A 79 -6.76 0.72 5.08
CA PHE A 79 -7.82 -0.09 5.67
C PHE A 79 -8.07 -1.36 4.85
N ALA A 80 -8.07 -1.25 3.52
CA ALA A 80 -8.20 -2.42 2.64
C ALA A 80 -7.03 -3.40 2.77
N SER A 81 -5.80 -2.90 2.97
CA SER A 81 -4.60 -3.74 2.89
C SER A 81 -4.14 -4.32 4.24
N PHE A 82 -4.40 -3.67 5.38
CA PHE A 82 -3.78 -4.09 6.65
C PHE A 82 -4.15 -5.53 7.07
N VAL A 83 -5.38 -5.97 6.82
CA VAL A 83 -5.81 -7.35 7.14
C VAL A 83 -5.11 -8.35 6.22
N GLY A 84 -5.03 -8.08 4.92
CA GLY A 84 -4.32 -8.95 3.99
C GLY A 84 -2.83 -9.06 4.31
N THR A 85 -2.18 -7.93 4.62
CA THR A 85 -0.79 -7.92 5.08
C THR A 85 -0.63 -8.68 6.41
N SER A 86 -1.61 -8.61 7.32
CA SER A 86 -1.63 -9.39 8.56
C SER A 86 -1.72 -10.89 8.30
N VAL A 87 -2.57 -11.32 7.36
CA VAL A 87 -2.68 -12.73 6.92
C VAL A 87 -1.35 -13.21 6.33
N ALA A 88 -0.72 -12.41 5.48
CA ALA A 88 0.61 -12.74 4.93
C ALA A 88 1.66 -12.85 6.05
N GLY A 89 1.70 -11.89 6.97
CA GLY A 89 2.60 -11.88 8.13
C GLY A 89 2.43 -13.13 9.00
N TYR A 90 1.20 -13.54 9.26
CA TYR A 90 0.89 -14.78 9.99
C TYR A 90 1.38 -16.03 9.24
N GLN A 91 1.13 -16.14 7.93
CA GLN A 91 1.61 -17.29 7.15
C GLN A 91 3.13 -17.40 7.15
N TYR A 92 3.84 -16.28 7.00
CA TYR A 92 5.30 -16.27 7.07
C TYR A 92 5.82 -16.60 8.47
N ALA A 93 5.26 -15.99 9.52
CA ALA A 93 5.71 -16.22 10.91
C ALA A 93 5.57 -17.69 11.34
N ARG A 94 4.64 -18.44 10.72
CA ARG A 94 4.48 -19.88 10.96
C ARG A 94 5.46 -20.78 10.20
N LYS A 95 6.11 -20.28 9.16
CA LYS A 95 6.90 -21.10 8.22
C LYS A 95 8.35 -20.65 8.07
N VAL A 96 8.68 -19.43 8.49
CA VAL A 96 9.99 -18.80 8.35
C VAL A 96 10.46 -18.35 9.73
N GLU A 97 11.75 -18.54 10.03
CA GLU A 97 12.32 -18.12 11.30
C GLU A 97 12.42 -16.59 11.39
N VAL A 98 11.63 -16.01 12.31
CA VAL A 98 11.55 -14.57 12.52
C VAL A 98 12.40 -14.16 13.72
N PRO A 99 13.42 -13.29 13.55
CA PRO A 99 14.22 -12.77 14.65
C PRO A 99 13.42 -11.73 15.46
N TRP A 100 12.56 -12.19 16.38
CA TRP A 100 11.60 -11.36 17.11
C TRP A 100 12.22 -10.15 17.82
N ARG A 101 13.44 -10.27 18.34
CA ARG A 101 14.13 -9.12 18.96
C ARG A 101 14.38 -7.98 17.97
N VAL A 102 14.83 -8.31 16.75
CA VAL A 102 15.02 -7.32 15.67
C VAL A 102 13.68 -6.74 15.25
N VAL A 103 12.67 -7.60 15.07
CA VAL A 103 11.32 -7.20 14.69
C VAL A 103 10.70 -6.23 15.70
N CYS A 104 10.75 -6.51 17.00
CA CYS A 104 10.17 -5.64 18.02
C CYS A 104 10.86 -4.26 18.04
N ILE A 105 12.19 -4.22 17.91
CA ILE A 105 12.94 -2.97 17.86
C ILE A 105 12.55 -2.18 16.61
N THR A 106 12.57 -2.80 15.43
CA THR A 106 12.16 -2.13 14.19
C THR A 106 10.71 -1.66 14.27
N ALA A 107 9.80 -2.52 14.72
CA ALA A 107 8.38 -2.24 14.85
C ALA A 107 8.10 -1.05 15.78
N SER A 108 8.84 -0.92 16.89
CA SER A 108 8.68 0.21 17.81
C SER A 108 8.99 1.56 17.14
N GLY A 109 10.13 1.65 16.44
CA GLY A 109 10.48 2.85 15.67
C GLY A 109 9.51 3.09 14.51
N THR A 110 9.08 2.02 13.85
CA THR A 110 8.09 2.09 12.75
C THR A 110 6.74 2.61 13.21
N ALA A 111 6.22 2.15 14.34
CA ALA A 111 4.92 2.57 14.85
C ALA A 111 4.89 4.09 15.11
N VAL A 112 5.88 4.59 15.86
CA VAL A 112 6.00 6.01 16.21
C VAL A 112 6.13 6.85 14.95
N MET A 113 7.07 6.49 14.07
CA MET A 113 7.34 7.28 12.87
C MET A 113 6.22 7.20 11.83
N SER A 114 5.48 6.09 11.74
CA SER A 114 4.33 5.95 10.85
C SER A 114 3.15 6.80 11.30
N PHE A 115 2.88 6.87 12.60
CA PHE A 115 1.88 7.78 13.13
C PHE A 115 2.27 9.25 12.89
N LEU A 116 3.53 9.60 13.17
CA LEU A 116 4.06 10.95 12.93
C LEU A 116 4.02 11.33 11.44
N GLY A 117 4.45 10.43 10.56
CA GLY A 117 4.41 10.63 9.11
C GLY A 117 2.99 10.88 8.60
N ALA A 118 2.01 10.10 9.06
CA ALA A 118 0.60 10.29 8.70
C ALA A 118 0.06 11.64 9.21
N THR A 119 0.44 12.01 10.43
CA THR A 119 0.07 13.30 11.03
C THR A 119 0.65 14.47 10.23
N ILE A 120 1.94 14.41 9.87
CA ILE A 120 2.56 15.50 9.10
C ILE A 120 1.95 15.58 7.69
N ALA A 121 1.73 14.45 7.04
CA ALA A 121 1.11 14.41 5.71
C ALA A 121 -0.28 15.04 5.68
N SER A 122 -1.08 14.92 6.75
CA SER A 122 -2.42 15.51 6.79
C SER A 122 -2.44 17.03 6.93
N HIS A 123 -1.37 17.64 7.45
CA HIS A 123 -1.28 19.10 7.61
C HIS A 123 -0.72 19.78 6.36
N LEU A 124 -0.23 19.01 5.39
CA LEU A 124 0.23 19.53 4.12
C LEU A 124 -0.94 19.73 3.17
N LYS A 125 -0.97 20.91 2.53
CA LYS A 125 -1.93 21.17 1.44
C LYS A 125 -1.72 20.14 0.32
N ALA A 126 -2.82 19.70 -0.29
CA ALA A 126 -2.78 18.70 -1.37
C ALA A 126 -1.88 19.12 -2.56
N GLU A 127 -1.70 20.41 -2.76
CA GLU A 127 -0.81 21.04 -3.75
C GLU A 127 0.68 20.77 -3.49
N VAL A 128 1.07 20.63 -2.21
CA VAL A 128 2.45 20.30 -1.80
C VAL A 128 2.63 18.79 -1.69
N LEU A 129 1.59 18.09 -1.23
CA LEU A 129 1.65 16.65 -0.95
C LEU A 129 1.88 15.83 -2.23
N LYS A 130 1.23 16.19 -3.34
CA LYS A 130 1.38 15.50 -4.63
C LYS A 130 2.82 15.53 -5.17
N PRO A 131 3.47 16.69 -5.37
CA PRO A 131 4.86 16.74 -5.84
C PRO A 131 5.87 16.20 -4.83
N LEU A 132 5.60 16.30 -3.52
CA LEU A 132 6.48 15.75 -2.49
C LEU A 132 6.45 14.22 -2.44
N ILE A 133 5.28 13.59 -2.59
CA ILE A 133 5.14 12.14 -2.79
C ILE A 133 5.96 11.70 -3.99
N LEU A 134 5.85 12.42 -5.10
CA LEU A 134 6.59 12.15 -6.34
C LEU A 134 8.10 12.32 -6.17
N PHE A 135 8.55 13.36 -5.47
CA PHE A 135 9.96 13.56 -5.13
C PHE A 135 10.50 12.45 -4.22
N LEU A 136 9.77 12.07 -3.17
CA LEU A 136 10.21 11.04 -2.22
C LEU A 136 10.29 9.67 -2.91
N MET A 137 9.32 9.37 -3.76
CA MET A 137 9.33 8.18 -4.60
C MET A 137 10.51 8.17 -5.59
N THR A 138 10.89 9.34 -6.13
CA THR A 138 12.07 9.51 -6.99
C THR A 138 13.39 9.32 -6.23
N ALA A 139 13.54 9.94 -5.05
CA ALA A 139 14.75 9.83 -4.23
C ALA A 139 15.02 8.38 -3.78
N ILE A 140 13.96 7.66 -3.43
CA ILE A 140 14.04 6.24 -3.05
C ILE A 140 14.40 5.35 -4.25
N ALA A 141 13.85 5.65 -5.43
CA ALA A 141 14.25 4.95 -6.66
C ALA A 141 15.74 5.14 -6.94
N VAL A 142 16.25 6.39 -6.89
CA VAL A 142 17.67 6.72 -7.09
C VAL A 142 18.57 6.01 -6.07
N TYR A 143 18.19 6.01 -4.79
CA TYR A 143 18.95 5.31 -3.74
C TYR A 143 18.96 3.78 -3.94
N SER A 144 17.83 3.19 -4.34
CA SER A 144 17.74 1.76 -4.64
C SER A 144 18.61 1.33 -5.82
N PHE A 145 18.92 2.24 -6.76
CA PHE A 145 19.74 1.97 -7.94
C PHE A 145 21.24 1.87 -7.67
N SER A 146 21.74 2.30 -6.50
CA SER A 146 23.18 2.36 -6.25
C SER A 146 23.83 1.03 -5.80
N ASN A 147 23.08 -0.06 -5.58
CA ASN A 147 23.64 -1.35 -5.13
C ASN A 147 23.17 -2.56 -5.96
N LYS A 148 24.02 -3.02 -6.90
CA LYS A 148 23.69 -4.04 -7.92
C LYS A 148 23.95 -5.52 -7.53
N THR A 149 24.49 -5.82 -6.34
CA THR A 149 24.98 -7.18 -5.96
C THR A 149 24.35 -7.76 -4.68
N LEU A 150 23.06 -7.49 -4.44
CA LEU A 150 22.41 -7.80 -3.17
C LEU A 150 21.66 -9.15 -3.13
N GLY A 151 21.81 -9.89 -2.03
CA GLY A 151 20.91 -10.97 -1.61
C GLY A 151 21.14 -12.36 -2.22
N GLN A 152 22.34 -12.68 -2.73
CA GLN A 152 22.64 -14.03 -3.26
C GLN A 152 23.00 -15.06 -2.17
N TYR A 153 23.49 -14.63 -1.01
CA TYR A 153 23.90 -15.48 0.11
C TYR A 153 23.57 -14.77 1.43
N GLU A 154 23.10 -15.51 2.45
CA GLU A 154 22.93 -14.94 3.80
C GLU A 154 24.33 -14.76 4.43
N ARG A 155 24.74 -13.50 4.59
CA ARG A 155 25.94 -13.13 5.34
C ARG A 155 25.54 -12.01 6.29
N VAL A 156 25.10 -12.36 7.48
CA VAL A 156 24.88 -11.39 8.57
C VAL A 156 26.26 -10.87 8.98
N SER A 157 26.74 -9.81 8.36
CA SER A 157 28.11 -9.27 8.52
C SER A 157 28.24 -8.24 9.64
N VAL A 158 27.17 -8.02 10.41
CA VAL A 158 27.06 -6.92 11.38
C VAL A 158 27.07 -7.47 12.81
N SER A 159 27.83 -6.83 13.70
CA SER A 159 27.85 -7.21 15.13
C SER A 159 26.46 -7.06 15.78
N VAL A 160 26.14 -7.92 16.76
CA VAL A 160 24.80 -8.04 17.38
C VAL A 160 24.28 -6.70 17.94
N VAL A 161 25.16 -5.84 18.46
CA VAL A 161 24.79 -4.51 19.00
C VAL A 161 24.50 -3.51 17.87
N ARG A 162 25.30 -3.52 16.81
CA ARG A 162 25.13 -2.61 15.66
C ARG A 162 23.91 -2.99 14.83
N LEU A 163 23.56 -4.28 14.82
CA LEU A 163 22.33 -4.82 14.21
C LEU A 163 21.06 -4.16 14.77
N GLN A 164 20.96 -3.97 16.09
CA GLN A 164 19.76 -3.38 16.71
C GLN A 164 19.57 -1.90 16.33
N TRP A 165 20.67 -1.15 16.25
CA TRP A 165 20.62 0.25 15.84
C TRP A 165 20.21 0.42 14.37
N TYR A 166 20.77 -0.38 13.47
CA TYR A 166 20.33 -0.38 12.07
C TYR A 166 18.87 -0.81 11.93
N ALA A 167 18.42 -1.79 12.73
CA ALA A 167 17.05 -2.25 12.72
C ALA A 167 16.08 -1.15 13.14
N LEU A 168 16.43 -0.36 14.16
CA LEU A 168 15.67 0.81 14.59
C LEU A 168 15.66 1.90 13.51
N LEU A 169 16.81 2.22 12.91
CA LEU A 169 16.92 3.24 11.86
C LEU A 169 16.10 2.89 10.62
N ILE A 170 16.19 1.65 10.14
CA ILE A 170 15.32 1.14 9.06
C ILE A 170 13.87 1.30 9.46
N GLY A 171 13.51 0.90 10.69
CA GLY A 171 12.15 1.00 11.18
C GLY A 171 11.61 2.42 11.21
N MET A 172 12.40 3.37 11.71
CA MET A 172 12.04 4.78 11.77
C MET A 172 11.89 5.39 10.37
N ALA A 173 12.87 5.17 9.48
CA ALA A 173 12.83 5.70 8.13
C ALA A 173 11.65 5.12 7.32
N MET A 174 11.47 3.80 7.37
CA MET A 174 10.39 3.13 6.66
C MET A 174 9.03 3.39 7.29
N GLY A 175 8.95 3.56 8.61
CA GLY A 175 7.74 3.99 9.31
C GLY A 175 7.32 5.38 8.87
N PHE A 176 8.24 6.34 8.88
CA PHE A 176 7.97 7.70 8.41
C PHE A 176 7.51 7.69 6.95
N TYR A 177 8.27 7.03 6.06
CA TYR A 177 7.91 6.87 4.65
C TYR A 177 6.52 6.25 4.48
N ASN A 178 6.25 5.19 5.25
CA ASN A 178 4.96 4.55 5.25
C ASN A 178 3.91 5.57 5.59
N GLY A 179 3.88 6.12 6.81
CA GLY A 179 2.88 7.07 7.27
C GLY A 179 2.67 8.26 6.33
N PHE A 180 3.77 8.79 5.79
CA PHE A 180 3.78 9.99 4.97
C PHE A 180 3.30 9.75 3.52
N VAL A 181 3.71 8.64 2.90
CA VAL A 181 3.42 8.32 1.49
C VAL A 181 2.65 7.01 1.36
N GLY A 182 3.23 5.90 1.82
CA GLY A 182 2.55 4.60 1.91
C GLY A 182 2.96 3.57 0.85
N PRO A 183 2.68 3.76 -0.46
CA PRO A 183 2.93 2.73 -1.47
C PRO A 183 4.39 2.31 -1.59
N GLY A 184 4.65 1.02 -1.73
CA GLY A 184 6.01 0.49 -1.90
C GLY A 184 6.79 0.22 -0.60
N THR A 185 6.27 0.64 0.57
CA THR A 185 6.93 0.45 1.89
C THR A 185 7.40 -0.99 2.11
N GLY A 186 6.55 -1.98 1.83
CA GLY A 186 6.92 -3.37 2.03
C GLY A 186 8.14 -3.80 1.19
N SER A 187 8.26 -3.34 -0.06
CA SER A 187 9.42 -3.63 -0.91
C SER A 187 10.67 -2.94 -0.37
N LEU A 188 10.54 -1.72 0.12
CA LEU A 188 11.67 -0.98 0.71
C LEU A 188 12.13 -1.59 2.03
N LEU A 189 11.21 -2.10 2.85
CA LEU A 189 11.55 -2.90 4.03
C LEU A 189 12.31 -4.16 3.63
N VAL A 190 11.82 -4.93 2.65
CA VAL A 190 12.53 -6.10 2.12
C VAL A 190 13.92 -5.71 1.65
N PHE A 191 14.03 -4.63 0.88
CA PHE A 191 15.31 -4.10 0.42
C PHE A 191 16.24 -3.73 1.58
N GLY A 192 15.76 -3.02 2.59
CA GLY A 192 16.56 -2.63 3.76
C GLY A 192 17.11 -3.85 4.51
N PHE A 193 16.28 -4.88 4.73
CA PHE A 193 16.74 -6.11 5.38
C PHE A 193 17.70 -6.94 4.53
N VAL A 194 17.48 -7.02 3.21
CA VAL A 194 18.40 -7.73 2.31
C VAL A 194 19.73 -6.99 2.19
N SER A 195 19.70 -5.66 2.04
CA SER A 195 20.87 -4.84 1.73
C SER A 195 21.73 -4.49 2.95
N ILE A 196 21.10 -4.12 4.06
CA ILE A 196 21.80 -3.64 5.26
C ILE A 196 22.05 -4.80 6.24
N MET A 197 21.07 -5.72 6.38
CA MET A 197 21.15 -6.81 7.36
C MET A 197 21.67 -8.12 6.75
N GLY A 198 21.74 -8.22 5.42
CA GLY A 198 22.22 -9.40 4.72
C GLY A 198 21.24 -10.58 4.76
N TYR A 199 19.95 -10.33 5.02
CA TYR A 199 18.94 -11.38 5.04
C TYR A 199 18.66 -11.91 3.62
N GLN A 200 18.31 -13.19 3.55
CA GLN A 200 17.73 -13.77 2.34
C GLN A 200 16.30 -13.27 2.12
N PHE A 201 15.87 -13.18 0.86
CA PHE A 201 14.60 -12.56 0.44
C PHE A 201 13.36 -13.11 1.17
N LEU A 202 13.29 -14.41 1.43
CA LEU A 202 12.19 -15.05 2.14
C LEU A 202 12.12 -14.57 3.60
N ARG A 203 13.26 -14.53 4.30
CA ARG A 203 13.35 -14.03 5.68
C ARG A 203 13.08 -12.53 5.76
N ALA A 204 13.64 -11.76 4.83
CA ALA A 204 13.39 -10.34 4.72
C ALA A 204 11.91 -10.03 4.48
N SER A 205 11.23 -10.82 3.63
CA SER A 205 9.80 -10.70 3.39
C SER A 205 8.97 -11.03 4.62
N ALA A 206 9.31 -12.10 5.35
CA ALA A 206 8.65 -12.45 6.60
C ALA A 206 8.73 -11.30 7.63
N VAL A 207 9.94 -10.79 7.86
CA VAL A 207 10.19 -9.67 8.78
C VAL A 207 9.49 -8.40 8.33
N ALA A 208 9.60 -8.06 7.05
CA ALA A 208 8.96 -6.88 6.47
C ALA A 208 7.44 -6.90 6.63
N LYS A 209 6.77 -8.06 6.47
CA LYS A 209 5.31 -8.15 6.62
C LYS A 209 4.84 -7.83 8.03
N VAL A 210 5.52 -8.36 9.05
CA VAL A 210 5.18 -8.08 10.45
C VAL A 210 5.34 -6.59 10.75
N ILE A 211 6.44 -5.98 10.31
CA ILE A 211 6.69 -4.55 10.52
C ILE A 211 5.69 -3.70 9.74
N ASN A 212 5.33 -4.10 8.52
CA ASN A 212 4.38 -3.36 7.69
C ASN A 212 2.97 -3.35 8.31
N VAL A 213 2.54 -4.45 8.94
CA VAL A 213 1.29 -4.47 9.73
C VAL A 213 1.33 -3.41 10.83
N VAL A 214 2.43 -3.32 11.58
CA VAL A 214 2.58 -2.33 12.64
C VAL A 214 2.55 -0.90 12.08
N ALA A 215 3.22 -0.68 10.94
CA ALA A 215 3.23 0.61 10.26
C ALA A 215 1.81 1.01 9.79
N ASP A 216 1.10 0.06 9.18
CA ASP A 216 -0.26 0.26 8.67
C ASP A 216 -1.23 0.50 9.81
N VAL A 217 -1.22 -0.29 10.89
CA VAL A 217 -2.08 -0.07 12.06
C VAL A 217 -1.82 1.30 12.69
N ALA A 218 -0.55 1.68 12.87
CA ALA A 218 -0.20 2.96 13.48
C ALA A 218 -0.69 4.16 12.66
N SER A 219 -0.47 4.15 11.34
CA SER A 219 -0.96 5.23 10.47
C SER A 219 -2.47 5.17 10.24
N LEU A 220 -3.07 3.97 10.18
CA LEU A 220 -4.50 3.77 10.02
C LEU A 220 -5.27 4.31 11.23
N ALA A 221 -4.75 4.17 12.45
CA ALA A 221 -5.34 4.78 13.64
C ALA A 221 -5.54 6.29 13.46
N PHE A 222 -4.55 6.97 12.86
CA PHE A 222 -4.67 8.39 12.51
C PHE A 222 -5.72 8.65 11.42
N PHE A 223 -5.71 7.89 10.31
CA PHE A 223 -6.68 8.07 9.22
C PHE A 223 -8.13 7.80 9.65
N ILE A 224 -8.36 6.81 10.51
CA ILE A 224 -9.68 6.54 11.10
C ILE A 224 -10.08 7.71 12.01
N TRP A 225 -9.19 8.18 12.88
CA TRP A 225 -9.49 9.28 13.79
C TRP A 225 -9.87 10.58 13.05
N LYS A 226 -9.26 10.83 11.89
CA LYS A 226 -9.58 11.98 11.04
C LYS A 226 -10.75 11.76 10.07
N GLY A 227 -11.33 10.56 10.01
CA GLY A 227 -12.44 10.25 9.11
C GLY A 227 -12.04 10.17 7.63
N TYR A 228 -10.79 9.78 7.34
CA TYR A 228 -10.28 9.64 5.96
C TYR A 228 -10.43 8.21 5.41
N VAL A 229 -11.29 7.38 5.99
CA VAL A 229 -11.49 6.00 5.55
C VAL A 229 -12.91 5.85 5.02
N GLU A 230 -13.01 5.53 3.73
CA GLU A 230 -14.29 5.30 3.05
C GLU A 230 -14.67 3.82 3.18
N PHE A 231 -15.36 3.49 4.27
CA PHE A 231 -15.66 2.10 4.64
C PHE A 231 -16.46 1.33 3.59
N ASP A 232 -17.38 2.00 2.90
CA ASP A 232 -18.23 1.39 1.86
C ASP A 232 -17.40 0.75 0.73
N ILE A 233 -16.22 1.32 0.45
CA ILE A 233 -15.29 0.82 -0.56
C ILE A 233 -14.20 -0.04 0.10
N ALA A 234 -13.74 0.35 1.29
CA ALA A 234 -12.65 -0.32 1.98
C ALA A 234 -12.98 -1.78 2.36
N PHE A 235 -14.21 -2.07 2.80
CA PHE A 235 -14.60 -3.44 3.20
C PHE A 235 -14.60 -4.45 2.03
N PRO A 236 -15.25 -4.17 0.88
CA PRO A 236 -15.14 -5.04 -0.30
C PRO A 236 -13.69 -5.25 -0.75
N MET A 237 -12.92 -4.16 -0.82
CA MET A 237 -11.50 -4.23 -1.18
C MET A 237 -10.70 -5.09 -0.19
N MET A 238 -10.96 -4.97 1.11
CA MET A 238 -10.32 -5.73 2.16
C MET A 238 -10.52 -7.24 1.98
N ALA A 239 -11.75 -7.68 1.71
CA ALA A 239 -12.05 -9.10 1.49
C ALA A 239 -11.26 -9.67 0.31
N CYS A 240 -11.24 -8.94 -0.81
CA CYS A 240 -10.47 -9.31 -1.99
C CYS A 240 -8.95 -9.27 -1.75
N ASN A 241 -8.47 -8.26 -1.02
CA ASN A 241 -7.06 -8.12 -0.66
C ASN A 241 -6.59 -9.29 0.22
N VAL A 242 -7.38 -9.69 1.20
CA VAL A 242 -7.12 -10.85 2.06
C VAL A 242 -6.96 -12.12 1.24
N LEU A 243 -7.87 -12.36 0.28
CA LEU A 243 -7.79 -13.52 -0.61
C LEU A 243 -6.50 -13.49 -1.43
N GLY A 244 -6.19 -12.34 -2.05
CA GLY A 244 -4.95 -12.15 -2.80
C GLY A 244 -3.72 -12.41 -1.93
N ALA A 245 -3.68 -11.83 -0.73
CA ALA A 245 -2.56 -11.95 0.19
C ALA A 245 -2.36 -13.37 0.71
N TYR A 246 -3.44 -14.11 0.95
CA TYR A 246 -3.39 -15.51 1.32
C TYR A 246 -2.72 -16.36 0.22
N LEU A 247 -3.16 -16.17 -1.03
CA LEU A 247 -2.62 -16.90 -2.19
C LEU A 247 -1.15 -16.52 -2.47
N GLY A 248 -0.82 -15.24 -2.45
CA GLY A 248 0.52 -14.75 -2.77
C GLY A 248 1.57 -15.17 -1.73
N SER A 249 1.28 -15.01 -0.43
CA SER A 249 2.21 -15.45 0.62
C SER A 249 2.40 -16.97 0.64
N ARG A 250 1.33 -17.75 0.39
CA ARG A 250 1.44 -19.21 0.26
C ARG A 250 2.35 -19.59 -0.92
N LEU A 251 2.18 -18.94 -2.07
CA LEU A 251 3.03 -19.19 -3.24
C LEU A 251 4.49 -18.78 -2.99
N ALA A 252 4.73 -17.65 -2.35
CA ALA A 252 6.07 -17.17 -2.02
C ALA A 252 6.81 -18.13 -1.08
N ILE A 253 6.14 -18.66 -0.06
CA ILE A 253 6.70 -19.67 0.85
C ILE A 253 7.04 -20.96 0.08
N LEU A 254 6.14 -21.41 -0.82
CA LEU A 254 6.34 -22.63 -1.61
C LEU A 254 7.48 -22.52 -2.62
N ARG A 255 7.65 -21.35 -3.26
CA ARG A 255 8.65 -21.14 -4.33
C ARG A 255 9.99 -20.59 -3.82
N GLY A 256 10.04 -20.08 -2.58
CA GLY A 256 11.24 -19.66 -1.89
C GLY A 256 11.94 -18.41 -2.45
N ASN A 257 13.19 -18.21 -2.04
CA ASN A 257 13.98 -16.99 -2.27
C ASN A 257 14.06 -16.54 -3.72
N THR A 258 14.37 -17.45 -4.64
CA THR A 258 14.60 -17.13 -6.06
C THR A 258 13.33 -16.53 -6.70
N PHE A 259 12.17 -17.05 -6.33
CA PHE A 259 10.90 -16.53 -6.82
C PHE A 259 10.60 -15.14 -6.25
N ILE A 260 10.72 -14.97 -4.93
CA ILE A 260 10.52 -13.68 -4.27
C ILE A 260 11.44 -12.62 -4.88
N ARG A 261 12.72 -12.95 -5.11
CA ARG A 261 13.68 -12.06 -5.76
C ARG A 261 13.23 -11.65 -7.16
N LYS A 262 12.77 -12.59 -7.99
CA LYS A 262 12.28 -12.27 -9.35
C LYS A 262 11.10 -11.31 -9.30
N VAL A 263 10.11 -11.59 -8.45
CA VAL A 263 8.94 -10.72 -8.29
C VAL A 263 9.35 -9.36 -7.74
N PHE A 264 10.29 -9.32 -6.80
CA PHE A 264 10.82 -8.08 -6.23
C PHE A 264 11.42 -7.19 -7.32
N LEU A 265 12.27 -7.77 -8.18
CA LEU A 265 12.89 -7.04 -9.29
C LEU A 265 11.84 -6.51 -10.29
N ILE A 266 10.79 -7.28 -10.58
CA ILE A 266 9.68 -6.84 -11.43
C ILE A 266 8.93 -5.65 -10.80
N VAL A 267 8.62 -5.73 -9.50
CA VAL A 267 7.92 -4.65 -8.78
C VAL A 267 8.77 -3.40 -8.69
N ILE A 268 10.07 -3.53 -8.41
CA ILE A 268 11.01 -2.40 -8.42
C ILE A 268 11.11 -1.80 -9.82
N PHE A 269 11.16 -2.60 -10.88
CA PHE A 269 11.16 -2.09 -12.25
C PHE A 269 9.85 -1.35 -12.59
N GLY A 270 8.70 -1.89 -12.18
CA GLY A 270 7.41 -1.21 -12.34
C GLY A 270 7.32 0.11 -11.57
N LEU A 271 7.86 0.15 -10.34
CA LEU A 271 8.03 1.38 -9.55
C LEU A 271 8.82 2.42 -10.36
N ILE A 272 9.95 2.01 -10.93
CA ILE A 272 10.82 2.89 -11.73
C ILE A 272 10.07 3.46 -12.93
N LEU A 273 9.40 2.62 -13.72
CA LEU A 273 8.67 3.08 -14.91
C LEU A 273 7.57 4.08 -14.55
N ARG A 274 6.80 3.76 -13.50
CA ARG A 274 5.72 4.64 -13.06
C ARG A 274 6.25 5.99 -12.58
N PHE A 275 7.31 6.01 -11.78
CA PHE A 275 7.89 7.26 -11.33
C PHE A 275 8.56 8.04 -12.45
N GLY A 276 9.24 7.37 -13.38
CA GLY A 276 9.79 8.01 -14.56
C GLY A 276 8.71 8.74 -15.36
N TYR A 277 7.54 8.10 -15.53
CA TYR A 277 6.38 8.73 -16.17
C TYR A 277 5.83 9.91 -15.37
N ASP A 278 5.69 9.78 -14.05
CA ASP A 278 5.16 10.86 -13.21
C ASP A 278 6.11 12.08 -13.17
N VAL A 279 7.43 11.86 -13.15
CA VAL A 279 8.45 12.92 -13.23
C VAL A 279 8.42 13.61 -14.59
N TRP A 280 8.30 12.86 -15.68
CA TRP A 280 8.14 13.45 -17.02
C TRP A 280 6.94 14.38 -17.03
N ARG A 281 5.77 13.90 -16.56
CA ARG A 281 4.53 14.68 -16.57
C ARG A 281 4.57 15.96 -15.73
N LEU A 282 5.42 16.02 -14.69
CA LEU A 282 5.65 17.23 -13.91
C LEU A 282 6.54 18.26 -14.63
N LEU A 283 7.45 17.79 -15.49
CA LEU A 283 8.41 18.61 -16.23
C LEU A 283 7.86 19.11 -17.58
N SER A 284 6.81 18.49 -18.10
CA SER A 284 6.11 18.84 -19.36
C SER A 284 4.86 19.66 -19.11
#